data_AF-A0A7X5Q6M5-F1
#
_entry.id   AF-A0A7X5Q6M5-F1
#
_cell.length_a   1.000
_cell.length_b   1.000
_cell.length_c   1.000
_cell.angle_alpha   90.00
_cell.angle_beta   90.00
_cell.angle_gamma   90.00
#
_symmetry.space_group_name_H-M   'P 1'
#
loop_
_entity.id
_entity.type
_entity.pdbx_description
1 polymer ?
#
loop_
_entity_poly.entity_id
_entity_poly.type
_entity_poly.pdbx_seq_one_letter_code
_entity_poly.pdbx_strand_id
1 'polypeptide(L)'
;MRLFSTLFTVAILGIGFWLFWQINPSFREVVQSYVENGEFLTLEARYSAEQIMQQHSSELLPDDQYSYQEPNLKFYPYLLMEVKYTQANGRTREGVILWSMVDGEMVIDTDTWEKTHGFEDTINAGANRMDFLIINTLARYRGTLPASRLQKELNLDQKQMEQALESARKKYLVILKGNEIALHFQSPNFNVLPQTRINQWLVTKPYNHAQRVGKRYNQSQIERNAKAAFGHDFTVRNSKVVFLPIYNIEVLNPDGSILTSYWNALNGQRVDTKYLSLSP
;
A
#
# COMPACT_ATOMS: atom_id res chain seq x y z
N MET A 1 28.74 -21.82 41.88
CA MET A 1 29.59 -21.89 40.67
C MET A 1 28.84 -22.33 39.41
N ARG A 2 28.04 -23.42 39.41
CA ARG A 2 27.32 -23.89 38.20
C ARG A 2 26.38 -22.86 37.55
N LEU A 3 25.74 -22.00 38.35
CA LEU A 3 24.82 -20.97 37.86
C LEU A 3 25.53 -19.82 37.11
N PHE A 4 26.78 -19.51 37.52
CA PHE A 4 27.60 -18.52 36.83
C PHE A 4 28.17 -19.07 35.53
N SER A 5 28.57 -20.34 35.49
CA SER A 5 29.05 -20.96 34.24
C SER A 5 27.94 -21.10 33.21
N THR A 6 26.71 -21.43 33.63
CA THR A 6 25.57 -21.48 32.71
C THR A 6 25.22 -20.10 32.16
N LEU A 7 25.13 -19.07 33.02
CA LEU A 7 24.88 -17.68 32.58
C LEU A 7 25.95 -17.17 31.62
N PHE A 8 27.22 -17.46 31.90
CA PHE A 8 28.33 -17.07 31.03
C PHE A 8 28.27 -17.78 29.67
N THR A 9 27.91 -19.07 29.65
CA THR A 9 27.74 -19.84 28.41
C THR A 9 26.57 -19.30 27.59
N VAL A 10 25.43 -18.97 28.21
CA VAL A 10 24.29 -18.37 27.51
C VAL A 10 24.65 -16.99 26.97
N ALA A 11 25.40 -16.18 27.72
CA ALA A 11 25.84 -14.86 27.25
C ALA A 11 26.76 -14.96 26.02
N ILE A 12 27.72 -15.89 26.04
CA ILE A 12 28.60 -16.13 24.89
C ILE A 12 27.82 -16.62 23.67
N LEU A 13 26.88 -17.55 23.86
CA LEU A 13 26.02 -18.05 22.78
C LEU A 13 25.12 -16.93 22.22
N GLY A 14 24.57 -16.08 23.09
CA GLY A 14 23.75 -14.94 22.66
C GLY A 14 24.53 -13.91 21.86
N ILE A 15 25.74 -13.56 22.31
CA ILE A 15 26.63 -12.63 21.60
C ILE A 15 27.10 -13.25 20.27
N GLY A 16 27.48 -14.52 20.28
CA GLY A 16 27.89 -15.24 19.07
C GLY A 16 26.77 -15.32 18.04
N PHE A 17 25.55 -15.62 18.48
CA PHE A 17 24.36 -15.63 17.62
C PHE A 17 24.05 -14.24 17.07
N TRP A 18 24.13 -13.19 17.90
CA TRP A 18 23.89 -11.81 17.46
C TRP A 18 24.90 -11.33 16.41
N LEU A 19 26.19 -11.63 16.61
CA LEU A 19 27.23 -11.32 15.63
C LEU A 19 27.03 -12.13 14.34
N PHE A 20 26.75 -13.43 14.45
CA PHE A 20 26.47 -14.28 13.29
C PHE A 20 25.26 -13.77 12.48
N TRP A 21 24.22 -13.30 13.16
CA TRP A 21 23.02 -12.72 12.56
C TRP A 21 23.29 -11.43 11.79
N GLN A 22 24.21 -10.57 12.27
CA GLN A 22 24.59 -9.33 11.58
C GLN A 22 25.47 -9.59 10.35
N ILE A 23 26.35 -10.60 10.43
CA ILE A 23 27.35 -10.89 9.38
C ILE A 23 26.73 -11.67 8.21
N ASN A 24 25.69 -12.47 8.44
CA ASN A 24 25.10 -13.36 7.44
C ASN A 24 23.67 -12.95 7.05
N PRO A 25 23.50 -11.94 6.17
CA PRO A 25 22.18 -11.52 5.71
C PRO A 25 21.40 -12.65 5.04
N SER A 26 22.07 -13.56 4.32
CA SER A 26 21.45 -14.73 3.70
C SER A 26 20.86 -15.72 4.72
N PHE A 27 21.51 -15.89 5.88
CA PHE A 27 20.97 -16.75 6.94
C PHE A 27 19.75 -16.11 7.61
N ARG A 28 19.76 -14.79 7.76
CA ARG A 28 18.59 -14.03 8.22
C ARG A 28 17.40 -14.20 7.28
N GLU A 29 17.62 -14.15 5.97
CA GLU A 29 16.58 -14.44 4.97
C GLU A 29 16.07 -15.88 5.06
N VAL A 30 16.96 -16.86 5.25
CA VAL A 30 16.57 -18.28 5.42
C VAL A 30 15.79 -18.51 6.71
N VAL A 31 16.21 -17.98 7.86
CA VAL A 31 15.46 -18.11 9.12
C VAL A 31 14.14 -17.36 9.07
N GLN A 32 14.13 -16.18 8.46
CA GLN A 32 12.90 -15.40 8.25
C GLN A 32 11.94 -16.17 7.33
N SER A 33 12.42 -16.79 6.26
CA SER A 33 11.62 -17.69 5.41
C SER A 33 11.14 -18.95 6.15
N TYR A 34 11.94 -19.49 7.08
CA TYR A 34 11.61 -20.72 7.81
C TYR A 34 10.60 -20.50 8.93
N VAL A 35 10.66 -19.35 9.61
CA VAL A 35 9.62 -18.90 10.55
C VAL A 35 8.35 -18.47 9.80
N GLU A 36 8.50 -18.06 8.53
CA GLU A 36 7.41 -17.72 7.61
C GLU A 36 6.90 -18.91 6.77
N ASN A 37 7.37 -20.15 7.01
CA ASN A 37 6.83 -21.42 6.45
C ASN A 37 5.38 -21.73 6.94
N GLY A 38 4.62 -20.69 7.28
CA GLY A 38 3.18 -20.77 7.40
C GLY A 38 2.53 -20.60 6.04
N GLU A 39 1.41 -21.28 5.88
CA GLU A 39 0.38 -20.90 4.93
C GLU A 39 0.14 -19.38 4.97
N PHE A 40 0.00 -18.74 3.79
CA PHE A 40 -0.31 -17.31 3.71
C PHE A 40 -1.57 -17.05 2.89
N LEU A 41 -2.26 -15.98 3.26
CA LEU A 41 -3.50 -15.58 2.63
C LEU A 41 -3.20 -14.77 1.38
N THR A 42 -3.71 -15.21 0.24
CA THR A 42 -3.52 -14.54 -1.05
C THR A 42 -4.83 -14.42 -1.80
N LEU A 43 -4.95 -13.42 -2.67
CA LEU A 43 -6.05 -13.35 -3.62
C LEU A 43 -5.87 -14.44 -4.67
N GLU A 44 -6.95 -15.11 -5.05
CA GLU A 44 -6.90 -16.22 -5.99
C GLU A 44 -6.55 -15.74 -7.41
N ALA A 45 -5.38 -16.16 -7.92
CA ALA A 45 -4.99 -15.96 -9.31
C ALA A 45 -6.02 -16.59 -10.26
N ARG A 46 -6.57 -15.79 -11.17
CA ARG A 46 -7.57 -16.19 -12.17
C ARG A 46 -6.97 -16.37 -13.56
N TYR A 47 -5.84 -15.72 -13.82
CA TYR A 47 -5.09 -15.81 -15.05
C TYR A 47 -3.75 -16.48 -14.77
N SER A 48 -3.32 -17.37 -15.64
CA SER A 48 -1.95 -17.89 -15.63
C SER A 48 -1.00 -16.95 -16.38
N ALA A 49 0.31 -17.11 -16.20
CA ALA A 49 1.29 -16.34 -16.95
C ALA A 49 1.14 -16.57 -18.46
N GLU A 50 0.95 -17.83 -18.88
CA GLU A 50 0.79 -18.21 -20.28
C GLU A 50 -0.45 -17.57 -20.92
N GLN A 51 -1.56 -17.50 -20.18
CA GLN A 51 -2.78 -16.84 -20.65
C GLN A 51 -2.55 -15.34 -20.89
N ILE A 52 -1.85 -14.67 -19.96
CA ILE A 52 -1.50 -13.25 -20.09
C ILE A 52 -0.55 -13.03 -21.27
N MET A 53 0.50 -13.86 -21.39
CA MET A 53 1.45 -13.81 -22.50
C MET A 53 0.77 -14.04 -23.85
N GLN A 54 -0.19 -14.95 -23.93
CA GLN A 54 -0.93 -15.21 -25.16
C GLN A 54 -1.86 -14.03 -25.51
N GLN A 55 -2.63 -13.55 -24.53
CA GLN A 55 -3.58 -12.45 -24.71
C GLN A 55 -2.90 -11.15 -25.14
N HIS A 56 -1.73 -10.86 -24.59
CA HIS A 56 -0.96 -9.64 -24.85
C HIS A 56 0.27 -9.88 -25.72
N SER A 57 0.28 -10.97 -26.49
CA SER A 57 1.41 -11.35 -27.35
C SER A 57 1.80 -10.25 -28.34
N SER A 58 0.83 -9.55 -28.94
CA SER A 58 1.11 -8.43 -29.84
C SER A 58 1.77 -7.21 -29.18
N GLU A 59 1.58 -7.02 -27.86
CA GLU A 59 2.26 -5.97 -27.09
C GLU A 59 3.67 -6.42 -26.67
N LEU A 60 3.79 -7.69 -26.28
CA LEU A 60 5.00 -8.25 -25.68
C LEU A 60 6.03 -8.72 -26.72
N LEU A 61 5.58 -9.21 -27.87
CA LEU A 61 6.40 -9.71 -28.98
C LEU A 61 5.99 -9.00 -30.28
N PRO A 62 6.56 -7.81 -30.56
CA PRO A 62 6.25 -7.08 -31.79
C PRO A 62 6.66 -7.82 -33.08
N ASP A 63 7.73 -8.62 -33.01
CA ASP A 63 8.23 -9.44 -34.11
C ASP A 63 8.94 -10.72 -33.60
N ASP A 64 9.37 -11.58 -34.54
CA ASP A 64 9.96 -12.90 -34.27
C ASP A 64 11.36 -12.86 -33.62
N GLN A 65 11.97 -11.68 -33.50
CA GLN A 65 13.29 -11.51 -32.87
C GLN A 65 13.19 -11.37 -31.34
N TYR A 66 11.98 -11.16 -30.81
CA TYR A 66 11.71 -11.09 -29.38
C TYR A 66 11.45 -12.49 -28.83
N SER A 67 11.87 -12.75 -27.59
CA SER A 67 11.60 -14.04 -26.95
C SER A 67 11.22 -13.89 -25.48
N TYR A 68 10.23 -14.67 -25.08
CA TYR A 68 9.83 -14.76 -23.68
C TYR A 68 10.91 -15.44 -22.83
N GLN A 69 11.10 -14.90 -21.63
CA GLN A 69 11.81 -15.57 -20.55
C GLN A 69 10.81 -16.27 -19.60
N GLU A 70 11.33 -17.06 -18.66
CA GLU A 70 10.49 -17.74 -17.68
C GLU A 70 9.79 -16.71 -16.75
N PRO A 71 8.46 -16.71 -16.66
CA PRO A 71 7.73 -15.76 -15.85
C PRO A 71 7.93 -16.05 -14.36
N ASN A 72 8.11 -15.00 -13.57
CA ASN A 72 8.27 -15.13 -12.12
C ASN A 72 7.02 -14.59 -11.39
N LEU A 73 6.49 -15.36 -10.44
CA LEU A 73 5.34 -14.97 -9.63
C LEU A 73 5.78 -14.30 -8.32
N LYS A 74 5.42 -13.02 -8.17
CA LYS A 74 5.67 -12.21 -6.96
C LYS A 74 4.39 -11.97 -6.18
N PHE A 75 4.52 -11.86 -4.86
CA PHE A 75 3.40 -11.65 -3.94
C PHE A 75 3.55 -10.31 -3.22
N TYR A 76 2.67 -9.36 -3.54
CA TYR A 76 2.69 -8.00 -2.99
C TYR A 76 1.80 -7.90 -1.76
N PRO A 77 2.28 -7.35 -0.62
CA PRO A 77 1.51 -7.29 0.61
C PRO A 77 0.46 -6.17 0.61
N TYR A 78 -0.76 -6.52 1.00
CA TYR A 78 -1.87 -5.62 1.26
C TYR A 78 -2.42 -5.88 2.67
N LEU A 79 -2.91 -4.83 3.31
CA LEU A 79 -3.66 -4.91 4.54
C LEU A 79 -5.15 -5.00 4.22
N LEU A 80 -5.77 -6.12 4.53
CA LEU A 80 -7.21 -6.28 4.48
C LEU A 80 -7.80 -5.89 5.84
N MET A 81 -8.62 -4.85 5.85
CA MET A 81 -9.28 -4.34 7.05
C MET A 81 -10.79 -4.57 6.95
N GLU A 82 -11.36 -5.22 7.96
CA GLU A 82 -12.81 -5.23 8.17
C GLU A 82 -13.18 -3.98 8.96
N VAL A 83 -14.08 -3.18 8.39
CA VAL A 83 -14.37 -1.85 8.93
C VAL A 83 -15.86 -1.66 9.16
N LYS A 84 -16.17 -0.76 10.08
CA LYS A 84 -17.52 -0.30 10.36
C LYS A 84 -17.53 1.22 10.32
N TYR A 85 -18.49 1.79 9.60
CA TYR A 85 -18.57 3.23 9.36
C TYR A 85 -20.00 3.74 9.25
N THR A 86 -20.20 5.04 9.48
CA THR A 86 -21.49 5.70 9.26
C THR A 86 -21.50 6.42 7.92
N GLN A 87 -22.55 6.19 7.11
CA GLN A 87 -22.76 6.91 5.86
C GLN A 87 -23.34 8.32 6.10
N ALA A 88 -23.30 9.18 5.07
CA ALA A 88 -23.87 10.53 5.13
C ALA A 88 -25.37 10.58 5.52
N ASN A 89 -26.12 9.49 5.32
CA ASN A 89 -27.53 9.36 5.73
C ASN A 89 -27.71 8.88 7.18
N GLY A 90 -26.62 8.80 7.97
CA GLY A 90 -26.63 8.33 9.35
C GLY A 90 -26.73 6.80 9.51
N ARG A 91 -26.75 6.03 8.43
CA ARG A 91 -26.81 4.56 8.51
C ARG A 91 -25.42 3.98 8.73
N THR A 92 -25.34 3.08 9.70
CA THR A 92 -24.14 2.27 9.94
C THR A 92 -24.01 1.19 8.88
N ARG A 93 -22.79 1.01 8.36
CA ARG A 93 -22.43 -0.04 7.42
C ARG A 93 -21.14 -0.73 7.85
N GLU A 94 -21.01 -1.95 7.36
CA GLU A 94 -19.78 -2.72 7.45
C GLU A 94 -19.22 -2.88 6.04
N GLY A 95 -17.90 -2.93 5.94
CA GLY A 95 -17.20 -3.03 4.68
C GLY A 95 -15.83 -3.66 4.86
N VAL A 96 -15.15 -3.87 3.75
CA VAL A 96 -13.77 -4.34 3.72
C VAL A 96 -12.95 -3.34 2.94
N ILE A 97 -11.76 -3.04 3.42
CA ILE A 97 -10.79 -2.19 2.74
C ILE A 97 -9.56 -3.03 2.43
N LEU A 98 -9.06 -2.93 1.20
CA LEU A 98 -7.78 -3.47 0.80
C LEU A 98 -6.81 -2.31 0.60
N TRP A 99 -5.77 -2.23 1.43
CA TRP A 99 -4.82 -1.12 1.42
C TRP A 99 -3.40 -1.64 1.17
N SER A 100 -2.74 -1.10 0.17
CA SER A 100 -1.40 -1.55 -0.21
C SER A 100 -0.38 -1.19 0.87
N MET A 101 0.44 -2.17 1.25
CA MET A 101 1.54 -1.95 2.20
C MET A 101 2.83 -1.51 1.50
N VAL A 102 2.81 -1.35 0.17
CA VAL A 102 3.95 -0.99 -0.66
C VAL A 102 3.89 0.49 -1.05
N ASP A 103 2.85 0.87 -1.78
CA ASP A 103 2.61 2.26 -2.23
C ASP A 103 1.70 3.05 -1.27
N GLY A 104 1.11 2.43 -0.25
CA GLY A 104 0.30 3.17 0.73
C GLY A 104 -1.03 3.69 0.17
N GLU A 105 -1.47 3.20 -0.98
CA GLU A 105 -2.77 3.55 -1.57
C GLU A 105 -3.85 2.49 -1.28
N MET A 106 -5.09 2.94 -1.17
CA MET A 106 -6.25 2.08 -0.98
C MET A 106 -6.79 1.61 -2.33
N VAL A 107 -7.11 0.32 -2.45
CA VAL A 107 -7.80 -0.22 -3.63
C VAL A 107 -9.30 0.12 -3.54
N ILE A 108 -9.85 0.66 -4.60
CA ILE A 108 -11.26 1.02 -4.73
C ILE A 108 -12.04 -0.16 -5.32
N ASP A 109 -11.50 -0.80 -6.36
CA ASP A 109 -12.14 -1.91 -7.07
C ASP A 109 -11.10 -2.97 -7.47
N THR A 110 -11.34 -4.23 -7.11
CA THR A 110 -10.41 -5.34 -7.42
C THR A 110 -10.48 -5.83 -8.86
N ASP A 111 -11.53 -5.49 -9.62
CA ASP A 111 -11.65 -5.92 -11.02
C ASP A 111 -10.85 -5.00 -11.95
N THR A 112 -10.93 -3.69 -11.74
CA THR A 112 -10.14 -2.69 -12.48
C THR A 112 -8.79 -2.40 -11.85
N TRP A 113 -8.58 -2.85 -10.62
CA TRP A 113 -7.44 -2.50 -9.77
C TRP A 113 -7.28 -0.98 -9.57
N GLU A 114 -8.38 -0.23 -9.66
CA GLU A 114 -8.40 1.21 -9.39
C GLU A 114 -8.00 1.47 -7.94
N LYS A 115 -7.09 2.42 -7.74
CA LYS A 115 -6.61 2.84 -6.42
C LYS A 115 -6.94 4.31 -6.17
N THR A 116 -6.91 4.67 -4.90
CA THR A 116 -6.85 6.07 -4.49
C THR A 116 -5.57 6.73 -4.96
N HIS A 117 -5.49 8.05 -4.78
CA HIS A 117 -4.28 8.79 -5.05
C HIS A 117 -4.07 9.91 -4.03
N GLY A 118 -2.87 9.95 -3.45
CA GLY A 118 -2.44 10.93 -2.46
C GLY A 118 -2.49 10.40 -1.03
N PHE A 119 -3.00 9.19 -0.78
CA PHE A 119 -2.94 8.61 0.56
C PHE A 119 -1.51 8.28 0.96
N GLU A 120 -0.66 7.86 0.01
CA GLU A 120 0.77 7.67 0.25
C GLU A 120 1.40 8.92 0.89
N ASP A 121 1.18 10.07 0.26
CA ASP A 121 1.70 11.37 0.70
C ASP A 121 1.19 11.72 2.10
N THR A 122 -0.10 11.47 2.37
CA THR A 122 -0.66 11.72 3.70
C THR A 122 -0.11 10.78 4.78
N ILE A 123 0.22 9.53 4.45
CA ILE A 123 0.88 8.59 5.37
C ILE A 123 2.28 9.10 5.68
N ASN A 124 3.04 9.46 4.65
CA ASN A 124 4.42 9.97 4.76
C ASN A 124 4.47 11.28 5.57
N ALA A 125 3.49 12.16 5.35
CA ALA A 125 3.41 13.45 6.04
C ALA A 125 2.87 13.35 7.49
N GLY A 126 2.39 12.18 7.92
CA GLY A 126 1.75 12.03 9.22
C GLY A 126 0.49 12.88 9.34
N ALA A 127 -0.34 12.87 8.28
CA ALA A 127 -1.60 13.61 8.27
C ALA A 127 -2.50 13.16 9.42
N ASN A 128 -3.08 14.13 10.10
CA ASN A 128 -4.06 13.93 11.17
C ASN A 128 -5.47 14.23 10.64
N ARG A 129 -6.46 14.09 11.51
CA ARG A 129 -7.86 14.30 11.13
C ARG A 129 -8.15 15.71 10.62
N MET A 130 -7.54 16.74 11.21
CA MET A 130 -7.74 18.11 10.78
C MET A 130 -7.17 18.34 9.38
N ASP A 131 -6.02 17.72 9.07
CA ASP A 131 -5.44 17.76 7.73
C ASP A 131 -6.41 17.16 6.71
N PHE A 132 -7.01 16.00 6.99
CA PHE A 132 -8.00 15.40 6.09
C PHE A 132 -9.28 16.23 5.95
N LEU A 133 -9.72 16.93 7.00
CA LEU A 133 -10.85 17.87 6.89
C LEU A 133 -10.52 19.02 5.93
N ILE A 134 -9.32 19.61 6.05
CA ILE A 134 -8.84 20.63 5.11
C ILE A 134 -8.77 20.05 3.70
N ILE A 135 -8.13 18.89 3.52
CA ILE A 135 -7.92 18.26 2.22
C ILE A 135 -9.25 17.97 1.53
N ASN A 136 -10.17 17.31 2.23
CA ASN A 136 -11.50 16.96 1.69
C ASN A 136 -12.33 18.21 1.38
N THR A 137 -12.21 19.26 2.19
CA THR A 137 -12.92 20.52 1.93
C THR A 137 -12.37 21.20 0.68
N LEU A 138 -11.06 21.33 0.56
CA LEU A 138 -10.44 21.90 -0.65
C LEU A 138 -10.75 21.07 -1.90
N ALA A 139 -10.72 19.74 -1.81
CA ALA A 139 -11.03 18.84 -2.93
C ALA A 139 -12.46 19.06 -3.47
N ARG A 140 -13.44 19.31 -2.60
CA ARG A 140 -14.82 19.67 -3.01
C ARG A 140 -14.89 20.99 -3.79
N TYR A 141 -13.96 21.91 -3.53
CA TYR A 141 -13.88 23.22 -4.19
C TYR A 141 -12.76 23.29 -5.25
N ARG A 142 -12.56 22.20 -6.02
CA ARG A 142 -11.55 22.12 -7.11
C ARG A 142 -10.12 22.36 -6.64
N GLY A 143 -9.84 22.07 -5.38
CA GLY A 143 -8.50 22.09 -4.79
C GLY A 143 -8.00 23.46 -4.37
N THR A 144 -8.78 24.56 -4.47
CA THR A 144 -8.36 25.89 -4.01
C THR A 144 -9.51 26.65 -3.36
N LEU A 145 -9.25 27.35 -2.25
CA LEU A 145 -10.26 28.13 -1.52
C LEU A 145 -9.63 29.32 -0.78
N PRO A 146 -10.31 30.49 -0.68
CA PRO A 146 -9.87 31.57 0.20
C PRO A 146 -9.89 31.16 1.68
N ALA A 147 -8.93 31.64 2.47
CA ALA A 147 -8.81 31.31 3.89
C ALA A 147 -10.09 31.58 4.69
N SER A 148 -10.73 32.73 4.45
CA SER A 148 -11.98 33.12 5.12
C SER A 148 -13.16 32.20 4.80
N ARG A 149 -13.20 31.61 3.60
CA ARG A 149 -14.24 30.65 3.23
C ARG A 149 -13.94 29.28 3.80
N LEU A 150 -12.70 28.81 3.75
CA LEU A 150 -12.29 27.55 4.36
C LEU A 150 -12.57 27.54 5.87
N GLN A 151 -12.32 28.66 6.55
CA GLN A 151 -12.62 28.83 7.97
C GLN A 151 -14.12 28.63 8.26
N LYS A 152 -15.00 29.23 7.44
CA LYS A 152 -16.46 29.10 7.57
C LYS A 152 -16.94 27.67 7.33
N GLU A 153 -16.41 27.00 6.30
CA GLU A 153 -16.78 25.62 5.95
C GLU A 153 -16.37 24.62 7.06
N LEU A 154 -15.21 24.84 7.68
CA LEU A 154 -14.71 23.99 8.76
C LEU A 154 -15.27 24.36 10.14
N ASN A 155 -15.98 25.49 10.25
CA ASN A 155 -16.48 26.06 11.49
C ASN A 155 -15.40 26.17 12.58
N LEU A 156 -14.23 26.69 12.20
CA LEU A 156 -13.09 26.86 13.10
C LEU A 156 -12.93 28.32 13.54
N ASP A 157 -12.49 28.52 14.77
CA ASP A 157 -12.03 29.83 15.20
C ASP A 157 -10.73 30.22 14.46
N GLN A 158 -10.39 31.50 14.47
CA GLN A 158 -9.23 32.00 13.72
C GLN A 158 -7.92 31.34 14.17
N LYS A 159 -7.74 31.14 15.47
CA LYS A 159 -6.49 30.59 16.04
C LYS A 159 -6.32 29.11 15.68
N GLN A 160 -7.39 28.32 15.78
CA GLN A 160 -7.43 26.92 15.37
C GLN A 160 -7.17 26.79 13.88
N MET A 161 -7.76 27.67 13.07
CA MET A 161 -7.55 27.70 11.63
C MET A 161 -6.10 27.98 11.26
N GLU A 162 -5.48 29.01 11.86
CA GLU A 162 -4.07 29.35 11.65
C GLU A 162 -3.13 28.20 12.05
N GLN A 163 -3.38 27.56 13.19
CA GLN A 163 -2.61 26.40 13.65
C GLN A 163 -2.76 25.20 12.71
N ALA A 164 -3.98 24.92 12.24
CA ALA A 164 -4.27 23.82 11.33
C ALA A 164 -3.59 24.02 9.97
N LEU A 165 -3.68 25.24 9.41
CA LEU A 165 -3.02 25.57 8.15
C LEU A 165 -1.50 25.52 8.26
N GLU A 166 -0.94 26.03 9.35
CA GLU A 166 0.51 25.97 9.55
C GLU A 166 0.99 24.52 9.70
N SER A 167 0.20 23.65 10.34
CA SER A 167 0.49 22.22 10.41
C SER A 167 0.43 21.57 9.02
N ALA A 168 -0.65 21.78 8.27
CA ALA A 168 -0.84 21.22 6.93
C ALA A 168 0.23 21.72 5.93
N ARG A 169 0.65 22.99 6.05
CA ARG A 169 1.71 23.60 5.23
C ARG A 169 3.07 22.99 5.54
N LYS A 170 3.42 22.81 6.81
CA LYS A 170 4.69 22.14 7.22
C LYS A 170 4.76 20.69 6.73
N LYS A 171 3.60 20.06 6.54
CA LYS A 171 3.43 18.71 6.01
C LYS A 171 3.36 18.65 4.48
N TYR A 172 3.49 19.80 3.80
CA TYR A 172 3.37 19.92 2.34
C TYR A 172 2.05 19.39 1.78
N LEU A 173 0.96 19.45 2.55
CA LEU A 173 -0.38 19.03 2.11
C LEU A 173 -1.12 20.17 1.40
N VAL A 174 -0.77 21.41 1.74
CA VAL A 174 -1.33 22.64 1.17
C VAL A 174 -0.24 23.66 0.89
N ILE A 175 -0.52 24.56 -0.05
CA ILE A 175 0.27 25.75 -0.36
C ILE A 175 -0.58 27.01 -0.19
N LEU A 176 0.07 28.11 0.18
CA LEU A 176 -0.55 29.43 0.29
C LEU A 176 -0.17 30.27 -0.92
N LYS A 177 -1.17 30.79 -1.64
CA LYS A 177 -1.02 31.71 -2.78
C LYS A 177 -1.74 33.02 -2.45
N GLY A 178 -1.06 33.91 -1.75
CA GLY A 178 -1.68 35.13 -1.21
C GLY A 178 -2.75 34.78 -0.17
N ASN A 179 -4.01 35.09 -0.45
CA ASN A 179 -5.15 34.76 0.41
C ASN A 179 -5.81 33.40 0.08
N GLU A 180 -5.33 32.73 -0.96
CA GLU A 180 -5.85 31.43 -1.38
C GLU A 180 -5.01 30.29 -0.81
N ILE A 181 -5.70 29.21 -0.46
CA ILE A 181 -5.11 27.96 0.03
C ILE A 181 -5.41 26.91 -1.03
N ALA A 182 -4.37 26.27 -1.54
CA ALA A 182 -4.50 25.23 -2.56
C ALA A 182 -3.93 23.90 -2.08
N LEU A 183 -4.49 22.81 -2.57
CA LEU A 183 -3.96 21.46 -2.39
C LEU A 183 -2.60 21.33 -3.07
N HIS A 184 -1.68 20.65 -2.39
CA HIS A 184 -0.35 20.34 -2.91
C HIS A 184 -0.30 18.87 -3.38
N PHE A 185 -1.32 18.44 -4.12
CA PHE A 185 -1.43 17.10 -4.68
C PHE A 185 -1.66 17.19 -6.19
N GLN A 186 -1.11 16.25 -6.93
CA GLN A 186 -1.40 16.10 -8.36
C GLN A 186 -2.62 15.18 -8.52
N SER A 187 -3.76 15.70 -8.97
CA SER A 187 -4.97 14.90 -9.23
C SER A 187 -5.42 13.97 -8.06
N PRO A 188 -5.59 14.49 -6.84
CA PRO A 188 -5.91 13.67 -5.68
C PRO A 188 -7.27 12.95 -5.78
N ASN A 189 -7.33 11.72 -5.28
CA ASN A 189 -8.55 10.92 -5.19
C ASN A 189 -8.82 10.47 -3.74
N PHE A 190 -9.28 11.42 -2.92
CA PHE A 190 -9.57 11.20 -1.49
C PHE A 190 -11.04 10.96 -1.18
N ASN A 191 -11.96 11.38 -2.07
CA ASN A 191 -13.40 11.32 -1.83
C ASN A 191 -13.96 9.93 -2.15
N VAL A 192 -13.44 8.94 -1.45
CA VAL A 192 -13.79 7.52 -1.58
C VAL A 192 -14.52 7.04 -0.35
N LEU A 193 -15.39 6.05 -0.53
CA LEU A 193 -15.98 5.37 0.62
C LEU A 193 -14.91 4.51 1.30
N PRO A 194 -15.00 4.28 2.63
CA PRO A 194 -14.14 3.35 3.36
C PRO A 194 -14.52 1.88 3.03
N GLN A 195 -14.50 1.53 1.75
CA GLN A 195 -14.86 0.22 1.25
C GLN A 195 -14.21 -0.01 -0.13
N THR A 196 -13.58 -1.16 -0.28
CA THR A 196 -13.15 -1.74 -1.54
C THR A 196 -14.26 -2.64 -2.10
N ARG A 197 -14.54 -2.54 -3.41
CA ARG A 197 -15.34 -3.54 -4.11
C ARG A 197 -14.47 -4.77 -4.36
N ILE A 198 -14.69 -5.82 -3.56
CA ILE A 198 -13.98 -7.09 -3.68
C ILE A 198 -14.92 -8.10 -4.35
N ASN A 199 -14.54 -8.56 -5.54
CA ASN A 199 -15.26 -9.60 -6.28
C ASN A 199 -14.52 -10.94 -6.28
N GLN A 200 -13.47 -11.06 -5.48
CA GLN A 200 -12.51 -12.16 -5.52
C GLN A 200 -12.44 -12.90 -4.19
N TRP A 201 -12.13 -14.20 -4.27
CA TRP A 201 -12.00 -15.06 -3.11
C TRP A 201 -10.58 -15.00 -2.56
N LEU A 202 -10.47 -15.05 -1.24
CA LEU A 202 -9.21 -15.23 -0.55
C LEU A 202 -8.92 -16.73 -0.43
N VAL A 203 -7.72 -17.13 -0.84
CA VAL A 203 -7.26 -18.51 -0.76
C VAL A 203 -5.99 -18.57 0.07
N THR A 204 -5.81 -19.69 0.76
CA THR A 204 -4.61 -19.96 1.53
C THR A 204 -3.66 -20.78 0.67
N LYS A 205 -2.42 -20.35 0.53
CA LYS A 205 -1.39 -21.09 -0.23
C LYS A 205 -0.21 -21.49 0.65
N PRO A 206 0.34 -22.70 0.47
CA PRO A 206 1.58 -23.09 1.14
C PRO A 206 2.73 -22.23 0.64
N TYR A 207 3.66 -21.92 1.53
CA TYR A 207 4.85 -21.16 1.23
C TYR A 207 5.89 -22.05 0.52
N ASN A 208 5.70 -22.28 -0.78
CA ASN A 208 6.64 -23.02 -1.62
C ASN A 208 7.37 -22.03 -2.54
N HIS A 209 8.42 -21.38 -2.05
CA HIS A 209 9.28 -20.47 -2.84
C HIS A 209 8.58 -19.23 -3.44
N ALA A 210 7.44 -18.83 -2.87
CA ALA A 210 6.73 -17.62 -3.24
C ALA A 210 7.60 -16.38 -2.96
N GLN A 211 7.99 -15.64 -4.00
CA GLN A 211 8.76 -14.41 -3.83
C GLN A 211 7.86 -13.29 -3.27
N ARG A 212 7.93 -13.07 -1.96
CA ARG A 212 7.20 -11.97 -1.30
C ARG A 212 7.96 -10.67 -1.46
N VAL A 213 7.23 -9.62 -1.80
CA VAL A 213 7.77 -8.26 -1.84
C VAL A 213 7.76 -7.68 -0.43
N GLY A 214 8.79 -6.91 -0.09
CA GLY A 214 8.85 -6.17 1.16
C GLY A 214 7.66 -5.22 1.33
N LYS A 215 7.43 -4.78 2.57
CA LYS A 215 6.45 -3.73 2.88
C LYS A 215 7.18 -2.42 3.18
N ARG A 216 6.62 -1.30 2.71
CA ARG A 216 7.06 0.05 3.05
C ARG A 216 6.35 0.56 4.29
N TYR A 217 5.05 0.28 4.36
CA TYR A 217 4.17 0.73 5.42
C TYR A 217 3.79 -0.43 6.33
N ASN A 218 3.80 -0.19 7.63
CA ASN A 218 3.29 -1.15 8.60
C ASN A 218 1.78 -0.95 8.83
N GLN A 219 1.16 -1.94 9.48
CA GLN A 219 -0.27 -1.94 9.74
C GLN A 219 -0.73 -0.70 10.54
N SER A 220 0.01 -0.31 11.58
CA SER A 220 -0.41 0.80 12.45
C SER A 220 -0.34 2.16 11.75
N GLN A 221 0.59 2.36 10.82
CA GLN A 221 0.64 3.54 9.95
C GLN A 221 -0.62 3.66 9.09
N ILE A 222 -1.00 2.57 8.42
CA ILE A 222 -2.19 2.51 7.55
C ILE A 222 -3.47 2.72 8.37
N GLU A 223 -3.64 1.99 9.47
CA GLU A 223 -4.84 2.11 10.31
C GLU A 223 -5.00 3.51 10.92
N ARG A 224 -3.90 4.14 11.34
CA ARG A 224 -3.92 5.52 11.85
C ARG A 224 -4.33 6.50 10.76
N ASN A 225 -3.79 6.34 9.55
CA ASN A 225 -4.14 7.20 8.43
C ASN A 225 -5.62 7.01 8.02
N ALA A 226 -6.08 5.77 7.90
CA ALA A 226 -7.48 5.46 7.60
C ALA A 226 -8.44 6.08 8.64
N LYS A 227 -8.13 5.97 9.94
CA LYS A 227 -8.91 6.63 11.01
C LYS A 227 -8.90 8.15 10.89
N ALA A 228 -7.77 8.74 10.52
CA ALA A 228 -7.68 10.18 10.30
C ALA A 228 -8.52 10.63 9.09
N ALA A 229 -8.51 9.84 8.01
CA ALA A 229 -9.21 10.14 6.76
C ALA A 229 -10.73 10.01 6.86
N PHE A 230 -11.21 8.92 7.45
CA PHE A 230 -12.65 8.59 7.49
C PHE A 230 -13.35 9.11 8.75
N GLY A 231 -12.60 9.59 9.75
CA GLY A 231 -13.14 10.32 10.89
C GLY A 231 -13.64 9.45 12.04
N HIS A 232 -14.43 10.04 12.94
CA HIS A 232 -14.80 9.43 14.22
C HIS A 232 -15.73 8.23 14.11
N ASP A 233 -16.63 8.26 13.13
CA ASP A 233 -17.61 7.19 12.96
C ASP A 233 -17.03 5.98 12.22
N PHE A 234 -15.71 5.98 11.95
CA PHE A 234 -14.99 4.88 11.32
C PHE A 234 -14.19 4.09 12.36
N THR A 235 -14.32 2.77 12.32
CA THR A 235 -13.51 1.86 13.14
C THR A 235 -13.05 0.64 12.36
N VAL A 236 -11.84 0.19 12.66
CA VAL A 236 -11.25 -1.04 12.14
C VAL A 236 -11.54 -2.14 13.16
N ARG A 237 -12.31 -3.15 12.75
CA ARG A 237 -12.71 -4.28 13.61
C ARG A 237 -11.67 -5.39 13.61
N ASN A 238 -11.11 -5.68 12.43
CA ASN A 238 -10.13 -6.73 12.21
C ASN A 238 -9.20 -6.31 11.08
N SER A 239 -7.95 -6.78 11.13
CA SER A 239 -6.91 -6.48 10.15
C SER A 239 -6.07 -7.72 9.93
N LYS A 240 -5.84 -8.07 8.66
CA LYS A 240 -4.96 -9.18 8.29
C LYS A 240 -4.17 -8.85 7.03
N VAL A 241 -2.94 -9.36 6.95
CA VAL A 241 -2.13 -9.22 5.74
C VAL A 241 -2.60 -10.24 4.71
N VAL A 242 -2.82 -9.79 3.49
CA VAL A 242 -3.15 -10.61 2.32
C VAL A 242 -2.20 -10.27 1.19
N PHE A 243 -1.97 -11.21 0.29
CA PHE A 243 -1.00 -11.04 -0.79
C PHE A 243 -1.68 -11.02 -2.17
N LEU A 244 -1.29 -10.05 -2.99
CA LEU A 244 -1.65 -9.95 -4.40
C LEU A 244 -0.63 -10.71 -5.26
N PRO A 245 -1.04 -11.74 -6.02
CA PRO A 245 -0.19 -12.37 -7.01
C PRO A 245 0.02 -11.46 -8.24
N ILE A 246 1.27 -11.17 -8.58
CA ILE A 246 1.71 -10.40 -9.76
C ILE A 246 2.73 -11.23 -10.53
N TYR A 247 2.48 -11.45 -11.82
CA TYR A 247 3.48 -12.02 -12.72
C TYR A 247 4.46 -10.95 -13.20
N ASN A 248 5.74 -11.27 -13.08
CA ASN A 248 6.85 -10.59 -13.71
C ASN A 248 7.17 -11.31 -15.02
N ILE A 249 6.83 -10.69 -16.15
CA ILE A 249 7.08 -11.23 -17.49
C ILE A 249 8.23 -10.45 -18.10
N GLU A 250 9.28 -11.18 -18.47
CA GLU A 250 10.50 -10.66 -19.07
C GLU A 250 10.58 -11.08 -20.54
N VAL A 251 10.92 -10.12 -21.40
CA VAL A 251 11.09 -10.32 -22.85
C VAL A 251 12.51 -9.90 -23.21
N LEU A 252 13.24 -10.79 -23.88
CA LEU A 252 14.56 -10.49 -24.43
C LEU A 252 14.38 -9.81 -25.79
N ASN A 253 14.91 -8.59 -25.89
CA ASN A 253 14.92 -7.79 -27.10
C ASN A 253 16.06 -8.22 -28.04
N PRO A 254 15.98 -7.85 -29.34
CA PRO A 254 17.02 -8.22 -30.33
C PRO A 254 18.41 -7.64 -30.03
N ASP A 255 18.46 -6.54 -29.30
CA ASP A 255 19.70 -5.88 -28.84
C ASP A 255 20.30 -6.53 -27.57
N GLY A 256 19.66 -7.57 -27.05
CA GLY A 256 20.05 -8.26 -25.81
C GLY A 256 19.56 -7.61 -24.52
N SER A 257 18.82 -6.50 -24.59
CA SER A 257 18.19 -5.89 -23.42
C SER A 257 16.94 -6.67 -22.98
N ILE A 258 16.56 -6.55 -21.70
CA ILE A 258 15.38 -7.22 -21.15
C ILE A 258 14.29 -6.17 -20.87
N LEU A 259 13.13 -6.35 -21.49
CA LEU A 259 11.91 -5.63 -21.14
C LEU A 259 11.18 -6.39 -20.04
N THR A 260 11.00 -5.73 -18.90
CA THR A 260 10.25 -6.29 -17.76
C THR A 260 8.88 -5.66 -17.66
N SER A 261 7.84 -6.48 -17.51
CA SER A 261 6.46 -6.04 -17.36
C SER A 261 5.77 -6.78 -16.22
N TYR A 262 4.86 -6.10 -15.53
CA TYR A 262 4.17 -6.63 -14.37
C TYR A 262 2.68 -6.75 -14.64
N TRP A 263 2.11 -7.90 -14.30
CA TRP A 263 0.75 -8.25 -14.64
C TRP A 263 -0.01 -8.80 -13.44
N ASN A 264 -1.19 -8.24 -13.19
CA ASN A 264 -2.03 -8.68 -12.10
C ASN A 264 -2.69 -10.01 -12.44
N ALA A 265 -2.37 -11.06 -11.67
CA ALA A 265 -2.88 -12.40 -11.93
C ALA A 265 -4.39 -12.55 -11.68
N LEU A 266 -5.06 -11.53 -11.13
CA LEU A 266 -6.48 -11.54 -10.82
C LEU A 266 -7.34 -11.09 -12.01
N ASN A 267 -6.86 -10.11 -12.77
CA ASN A 267 -7.61 -9.50 -13.88
C ASN A 267 -6.86 -9.51 -15.21
N GLY A 268 -5.61 -9.98 -15.25
CA GLY A 268 -4.79 -10.04 -16.45
C GLY A 268 -4.35 -8.67 -16.98
N GLN A 269 -4.49 -7.60 -16.19
CA GLN A 269 -4.13 -6.24 -16.58
C GLN A 269 -2.69 -5.91 -16.18
N ARG A 270 -2.05 -5.07 -17.00
CA ARG A 270 -0.72 -4.55 -16.73
C ARG A 270 -0.77 -3.61 -15.51
N VAL A 271 0.19 -3.78 -14.61
CA VAL A 271 0.36 -2.90 -13.45
C VAL A 271 1.48 -1.91 -13.74
N ASP A 272 1.20 -0.64 -13.52
CA ASP A 272 2.21 0.41 -13.63
C ASP A 272 3.30 0.21 -12.57
N THR A 273 4.56 0.24 -13.02
CA THR A 273 5.75 0.01 -12.20
C THR A 273 5.84 0.94 -11.00
N LYS A 274 5.27 2.15 -11.09
CA LYS A 274 5.27 3.11 -9.97
C LYS A 274 4.51 2.60 -8.73
N TYR A 275 3.54 1.71 -8.92
CA TYR A 275 2.76 1.13 -7.81
C TYR A 275 3.41 -0.13 -7.23
N LEU A 276 4.51 -0.59 -7.84
CA LEU A 276 5.22 -1.81 -7.46
C LEU A 276 6.64 -1.52 -6.95
N SER A 277 7.09 -0.27 -7.01
CA SER A 277 8.43 0.13 -6.61
C SER A 277 8.58 0.10 -5.08
N LEU A 278 9.10 -1.01 -4.61
CA LEU A 278 10.21 -1.01 -3.65
C LEU A 278 11.42 -1.51 -4.44
N SER A 279 12.01 -0.64 -5.26
CA SER A 279 13.36 -0.93 -5.76
C SER A 279 14.29 -0.94 -4.54
N PRO A 280 15.15 -1.97 -4.40
CA PRO A 280 16.16 -2.01 -3.35
C PRO A 280 17.09 -0.79 -3.38
#